data_AF-A0A0D3KM76-F1
#
_entry.id   AF-A0A0D3KM76-F1
#
_cell.length_a   1.000
_cell.length_b   1.000
_cell.length_c   1.000
_cell.angle_alpha   90.00
_cell.angle_beta   90.00
_cell.angle_gamma   90.00
#
_symmetry.space_group_name_H-M   'P 1'
#
loop_
_entity.id
_entity.type
_entity.pdbx_description
1 polymer ?
#
loop_
_entity_poly.entity_id
_entity_poly.type
_entity_poly.pdbx_seq_one_letter_code
_entity_poly.pdbx_strand_id
1 'polypeptide(L)'
;MSTVAERAALRSLDNGKRPCASAAPPAKAARHMAVAPEGVEAVTIRVSSLAAATGYHPWADAHATFLSALYGGRAGRQTLEDDGELLGLSLVDPEEEALRRLLAAADGPERSGEERGARQLASELAAVLAAADRQPPSAGGAAAAGDAAAACLAAAAAEGTVGAEAALAAAAVRSRLNTSHGCRSEASALRKYEQRFGCAVRDSNDALLVWPIGADAEEPRRPVEAWARALFSLDPSSRPADYRLPAGGWDVQALFSDLRVARGRALLASLRCAEAAAAPEAAGEGRPPARLSRAADYCHGGAAWDISALRADLAITRRRLRIAAAEGRRCGPGRGGLEGGDSASPPLPPPLVRLVGAVDGVADEVVLTRGEGEGEGEESWALRTVVVEVKSRVRRIARPPALHDQLQAVAYSLMLRAEAAHLVQTLGEEMDVSPVELHGPPMWHAANFEAHVLPRLRAFAAAVQAMRADVAARVSYLCGDDRWRDRLLRERGCGFLVK
;
A
#
# COMPACT_ATOMS: atom_id res chain seq x y z
N MET A 1 -53.61 -43.95 -12.75
CA MET A 1 -53.57 -42.85 -13.75
C MET A 1 -53.31 -41.53 -13.02
N SER A 2 -52.05 -41.29 -12.63
CA SER A 2 -51.61 -40.00 -12.09
C SER A 2 -51.16 -39.13 -13.28
N THR A 3 -51.58 -37.87 -13.25
CA THR A 3 -51.59 -36.94 -14.37
C THR A 3 -50.20 -36.34 -14.63
N VAL A 4 -49.97 -35.95 -15.89
CA VAL A 4 -48.72 -35.35 -16.41
C VAL A 4 -48.27 -34.09 -15.63
N ALA A 5 -49.14 -33.49 -14.81
CA ALA A 5 -48.82 -32.38 -13.91
C ALA A 5 -47.94 -32.77 -12.70
N GLU A 6 -48.03 -34.02 -12.21
CA GLU A 6 -47.29 -34.46 -11.02
C GLU A 6 -45.81 -34.78 -11.32
N ARG A 7 -45.49 -35.09 -12.59
CA ARG A 7 -44.12 -35.30 -13.07
C ARG A 7 -43.36 -34.01 -13.37
N ALA A 8 -44.05 -32.87 -13.49
CA ALA A 8 -43.41 -31.56 -13.67
C ALA A 8 -42.92 -30.97 -12.33
N ALA A 9 -43.60 -31.26 -11.21
CA ALA A 9 -43.18 -30.79 -9.89
C ALA A 9 -41.96 -31.58 -9.33
N LEU A 10 -41.84 -32.86 -9.65
CA LEU A 10 -40.75 -33.71 -9.16
C LEU A 10 -39.44 -33.60 -9.97
N ARG A 11 -39.43 -32.90 -11.12
CA ARG A 11 -38.20 -32.55 -11.86
C ARG A 11 -37.62 -31.18 -11.48
N SER A 12 -38.31 -30.41 -10.63
CA SER A 12 -37.85 -29.11 -10.13
C SER A 12 -37.04 -29.19 -8.83
N LEU A 13 -36.96 -30.37 -8.19
CA LEU A 13 -36.32 -30.56 -6.89
C LEU A 13 -34.94 -31.22 -6.96
N ASP A 14 -34.40 -31.41 -8.17
CA ASP A 14 -33.10 -32.05 -8.39
C ASP A 14 -32.12 -31.17 -9.19
N ASN A 15 -32.24 -29.84 -9.06
CA ASN A 15 -31.14 -28.93 -9.39
C ASN A 15 -30.33 -28.69 -8.11
N GLY A 16 -29.37 -29.59 -7.90
CA GLY A 16 -28.44 -29.59 -6.78
C GLY A 16 -27.70 -28.27 -6.60
N LYS A 17 -28.28 -27.35 -5.82
CA LYS A 17 -27.52 -26.48 -4.93
C LYS A 17 -27.52 -27.15 -3.57
N ARG A 18 -26.51 -27.98 -3.33
CA ARG A 18 -26.12 -28.31 -1.96
C ARG A 18 -25.95 -26.97 -1.22
N PRO A 19 -26.52 -26.78 -0.02
CA PRO A 19 -26.19 -25.63 0.79
C PRO A 19 -24.66 -25.64 0.96
N CYS A 20 -24.01 -24.53 0.61
CA CYS A 20 -22.62 -24.29 0.99
C CYS A 20 -22.58 -24.32 2.52
N ALA A 21 -22.38 -25.51 3.09
CA ALA A 21 -21.75 -25.62 4.38
C ALA A 21 -20.46 -24.81 4.25
N SER A 22 -20.32 -23.79 5.09
CA SER A 22 -19.18 -22.88 5.11
C SER A 22 -17.93 -23.66 5.51
N ALA A 23 -17.39 -24.44 4.57
CA ALA A 23 -16.01 -24.87 4.65
C ALA A 23 -15.18 -23.59 4.71
N ALA A 24 -14.37 -23.45 5.76
CA ALA A 24 -13.38 -22.39 5.81
C ALA A 24 -12.65 -22.40 4.45
N PRO A 25 -12.49 -21.23 3.78
CA PRO A 25 -11.81 -21.18 2.50
C PRO A 25 -10.45 -21.87 2.66
N PRO A 26 -10.03 -22.70 1.67
CA PRO A 26 -8.75 -23.38 1.76
C PRO A 26 -7.66 -22.35 2.06
N ALA A 27 -6.76 -22.68 2.98
CA ALA A 27 -5.66 -21.79 3.34
C ALA A 27 -4.91 -21.39 2.06
N LYS A 28 -4.82 -20.08 1.78
CA LYS A 28 -4.13 -19.56 0.60
C LYS A 28 -2.69 -20.07 0.60
N ALA A 29 -2.26 -20.66 -0.51
CA ALA A 29 -0.88 -21.09 -0.63
C ALA A 29 0.04 -19.86 -0.57
N ALA A 30 1.04 -19.88 0.31
CA ALA A 30 2.02 -18.81 0.37
C ALA A 30 3.00 -18.94 -0.80
N ARG A 31 3.04 -17.94 -1.68
CA ARG A 31 4.06 -17.85 -2.73
C ARG A 31 5.24 -17.08 -2.16
N HIS A 32 6.21 -17.83 -1.66
CA HIS A 32 7.46 -17.27 -1.15
C HIS A 32 8.32 -16.78 -2.31
N MET A 33 8.62 -15.49 -2.32
CA MET A 33 9.46 -14.89 -3.37
C MET A 33 10.95 -15.00 -3.03
N ALA A 34 11.25 -15.22 -1.75
CA ALA A 34 12.54 -15.64 -1.23
C ALA A 34 12.34 -16.35 0.11
N VAL A 35 13.25 -17.25 0.45
CA VAL A 35 13.28 -17.93 1.76
C VAL A 35 14.02 -17.02 2.74
N ALA A 36 13.34 -16.64 3.83
CA ALA A 36 14.02 -15.93 4.91
C ALA A 36 15.02 -16.89 5.58
N PRO A 37 16.22 -16.43 5.96
CA PRO A 37 17.16 -17.24 6.72
C PRO A 37 16.49 -17.77 8.00
N GLU A 38 16.69 -19.04 8.30
CA GLU A 38 16.16 -19.66 9.51
C GLU A 38 16.69 -18.93 10.76
N GLY A 39 15.82 -18.73 11.75
CA GLY A 39 16.18 -18.12 13.03
C GLY A 39 16.20 -16.59 13.07
N VAL A 40 16.09 -15.88 11.95
CA VAL A 40 15.99 -14.40 11.97
C VAL A 40 14.53 -13.96 12.09
N GLU A 41 14.20 -13.32 13.21
CA GLU A 41 12.85 -12.83 13.46
C GLU A 41 12.55 -11.58 12.62
N ALA A 42 11.73 -11.76 11.58
CA ALA A 42 11.33 -10.65 10.71
C ALA A 42 10.13 -9.88 11.28
N VAL A 43 10.17 -8.54 11.20
CA VAL A 43 8.98 -7.71 11.43
C VAL A 43 8.08 -7.83 10.21
N THR A 44 6.89 -8.39 10.41
CA THR A 44 5.92 -8.61 9.34
C THR A 44 5.03 -7.38 9.18
N ILE A 45 5.00 -6.82 7.97
CA ILE A 45 4.22 -5.63 7.63
C ILE A 45 3.33 -5.97 6.45
N ARG A 46 2.02 -5.68 6.57
CA ARG A 46 1.10 -5.86 5.45
C ARG A 46 1.41 -4.83 4.36
N VAL A 47 1.36 -5.23 3.09
CA VAL A 47 1.57 -4.33 1.94
C VAL A 47 0.56 -3.18 1.94
N SER A 48 -0.69 -3.43 2.37
CA SER A 48 -1.71 -2.38 2.59
C SER A 48 -1.39 -1.42 3.75
N SER A 49 -0.54 -1.81 4.69
CA SER A 49 -0.07 -0.97 5.80
C SER A 49 1.29 -0.32 5.53
N LEU A 50 1.91 -0.58 4.38
CA LEU A 50 3.25 -0.09 4.04
C LEU A 50 3.36 1.44 4.12
N ALA A 51 2.41 2.15 3.53
CA ALA A 51 2.40 3.61 3.53
C ALA A 51 2.25 4.18 4.95
N ALA A 52 1.48 3.52 5.82
CA ALA A 52 1.35 3.90 7.22
C ALA A 52 2.67 3.68 7.98
N ALA A 53 3.28 2.50 7.83
CA ALA A 53 4.55 2.15 8.48
C ALA A 53 5.74 3.02 8.03
N THR A 54 5.60 3.73 6.91
CA THR A 54 6.64 4.61 6.36
C THR A 54 6.29 6.10 6.44
N GLY A 55 5.17 6.45 7.08
CA GLY A 55 4.73 7.85 7.25
C GLY A 55 4.25 8.53 5.96
N TYR A 56 3.90 7.77 4.92
CA TYR A 56 3.35 8.26 3.66
C TYR A 56 1.81 8.18 3.59
N HIS A 57 1.15 7.63 4.60
CA HIS A 57 -0.30 7.64 4.70
C HIS A 57 -0.77 8.83 5.57
N PRO A 58 -1.41 9.86 4.99
CA PRO A 58 -1.72 11.09 5.70
C PRO A 58 -2.78 10.95 6.79
N TRP A 59 -3.56 9.86 6.81
CA TRP A 59 -4.63 9.66 7.79
C TRP A 59 -4.48 8.37 8.60
N ALA A 60 -3.33 7.70 8.50
CA ALA A 60 -3.14 6.46 9.22
C ALA A 60 -2.82 6.79 10.67
N ASP A 61 -3.37 6.00 11.58
CA ASP A 61 -2.94 5.98 12.96
C ASP A 61 -1.58 5.29 13.03
N ALA A 62 -0.55 6.09 13.25
CA ALA A 62 0.83 5.62 13.37
C ALA A 62 1.00 4.70 14.58
N HIS A 63 0.32 4.96 15.69
CA HIS A 63 0.40 4.14 16.90
C HIS A 63 -0.26 2.80 16.70
N ALA A 64 -1.46 2.76 16.12
CA ALA A 64 -2.14 1.51 15.79
C ALA A 64 -1.31 0.67 14.81
N THR A 65 -0.71 1.31 13.81
CA THR A 65 0.19 0.63 12.86
C THR A 65 1.43 0.06 13.56
N PHE A 66 2.04 0.84 14.44
CA PHE A 66 3.20 0.41 15.22
C PHE A 66 2.86 -0.73 16.17
N LEU A 67 1.75 -0.66 16.91
CA LEU A 67 1.28 -1.73 17.80
C LEU A 67 0.94 -3.01 17.03
N SER A 68 0.30 -2.89 15.86
CA SER A 68 0.03 -4.03 14.99
C SER A 68 1.32 -4.73 14.54
N ALA A 69 2.39 -3.98 14.27
CA ALA A 69 3.69 -4.56 13.95
C ALA A 69 4.39 -5.11 15.19
N LEU A 70 4.32 -4.41 16.33
CA LEU A 70 4.91 -4.80 17.61
C LEU A 70 4.39 -6.16 18.07
N TYR A 71 3.08 -6.36 18.03
CA TYR A 71 2.44 -7.60 18.45
C TYR A 71 2.12 -8.56 17.29
N GLY A 72 2.53 -8.23 16.07
CA GLY A 72 2.32 -9.04 14.89
C GLY A 72 3.25 -10.26 14.80
N GLY A 73 2.72 -11.39 14.32
CA GLY A 73 3.47 -12.63 14.14
C GLY A 73 3.63 -13.44 15.43
N ARG A 74 4.38 -14.55 15.37
CA ARG A 74 4.53 -15.48 16.51
C ARG A 74 5.17 -14.80 17.73
N ALA A 75 6.31 -14.15 17.53
CA ALA A 75 7.03 -13.51 18.62
C ALA A 75 6.27 -12.31 19.19
N GLY A 76 5.66 -11.48 18.32
CA GLY A 76 4.79 -10.39 18.76
C GLY A 76 3.60 -10.87 19.57
N ARG A 77 3.02 -12.04 19.24
CA ARG A 77 1.94 -12.65 20.03
C ARG A 77 2.39 -13.04 21.44
N GLN A 78 3.57 -13.64 21.57
CA GLN A 78 4.15 -13.91 22.89
C GLN A 78 4.35 -12.61 23.67
N THR A 79 4.91 -11.58 23.03
CA THR A 79 5.08 -10.27 23.65
C THR A 79 3.76 -9.64 24.11
N LEU A 80 2.68 -9.84 23.35
CA LEU A 80 1.34 -9.36 23.72
C LEU A 80 0.78 -10.10 24.95
N GLU A 81 0.99 -11.42 25.02
CA GLU A 81 0.59 -12.25 26.15
C GLU A 81 1.39 -11.86 27.41
N ASP A 82 2.71 -11.71 27.30
CA ASP A 82 3.60 -11.29 28.39
C ASP A 82 3.22 -9.89 28.92
N ASP A 83 3.03 -8.92 28.02
CA ASP A 83 2.66 -7.55 28.41
C ASP A 83 1.23 -7.50 28.97
N GLY A 84 0.32 -8.35 28.47
CA GLY A 84 -1.02 -8.54 29.02
C GLY A 84 -0.99 -9.05 30.45
N GLU A 85 -0.24 -10.12 30.71
CA GLU A 85 -0.05 -10.67 32.06
C GLU A 85 0.57 -9.63 33.00
N LEU A 86 1.63 -8.95 32.56
CA LEU A 86 2.33 -7.93 33.33
C LEU A 86 1.41 -6.76 33.73
N LEU A 87 0.46 -6.39 32.87
CA LEU A 87 -0.50 -5.31 33.11
C LEU A 87 -1.80 -5.79 33.78
N GLY A 88 -1.95 -7.10 34.04
CA GLY A 88 -3.19 -7.67 34.54
C GLY A 88 -4.36 -7.55 33.56
N LEU A 89 -4.08 -7.53 32.26
CA LEU A 89 -5.04 -7.40 31.18
C LEU A 89 -5.33 -8.77 30.54
N SER A 90 -6.61 -9.01 30.24
CA SER A 90 -7.02 -10.14 29.40
C SER A 90 -7.16 -9.71 27.95
N LEU A 91 -6.56 -10.45 27.03
CA LEU A 91 -6.68 -10.21 25.60
C LEU A 91 -8.04 -10.67 25.11
N VAL A 92 -8.87 -9.72 24.71
CA VAL A 92 -10.19 -9.97 24.14
C VAL A 92 -10.29 -9.13 22.87
N ASP A 93 -10.74 -9.72 21.76
CA ASP A 93 -11.23 -8.92 20.63
C ASP A 93 -12.60 -8.38 21.05
N PRO A 94 -12.74 -7.09 21.38
CA PRO A 94 -13.96 -6.58 21.99
C PRO A 94 -15.14 -6.62 21.01
N GLU A 95 -14.89 -6.50 19.71
CA GLU A 95 -15.93 -6.54 18.69
C GLU A 95 -16.40 -7.98 18.43
N GLU A 96 -15.45 -8.90 18.26
CA GLU A 96 -15.77 -10.30 18.00
C GLU A 96 -16.35 -10.98 19.23
N GLU A 97 -15.85 -10.67 20.43
CA GLU A 97 -16.40 -11.18 21.68
C GLU A 97 -17.78 -10.61 21.97
N ALA A 98 -18.01 -9.31 21.76
CA ALA A 98 -19.36 -8.74 21.93
C ALA A 98 -20.36 -9.38 20.96
N LEU A 99 -19.97 -9.58 19.69
CA LEU A 99 -20.79 -10.27 18.72
C LEU A 99 -21.01 -11.74 19.12
N ARG A 100 -19.96 -12.45 19.59
CA ARG A 100 -20.05 -13.84 20.03
C ARG A 100 -20.96 -13.98 21.24
N ARG A 101 -20.88 -13.08 22.22
CA ARG A 101 -21.76 -13.06 23.39
C ARG A 101 -23.20 -12.79 23.00
N LEU A 102 -23.46 -11.82 22.12
CA LEU A 102 -24.81 -11.55 21.62
C LEU A 102 -25.39 -12.74 20.84
N LEU A 103 -24.59 -13.36 19.98
CA LEU A 103 -25.03 -14.55 19.23
C LEU A 103 -25.22 -15.76 20.14
N ALA A 104 -24.31 -16.01 21.09
CA ALA A 104 -24.46 -17.10 22.06
C ALA A 104 -25.66 -16.89 22.99
N ALA A 105 -25.97 -15.62 23.32
CA ALA A 105 -27.16 -15.28 24.08
C ALA A 105 -28.43 -15.69 23.32
N ALA A 106 -28.44 -15.71 21.98
CA ALA A 106 -29.57 -16.15 21.16
C ALA A 106 -29.95 -17.62 21.38
N ASP A 107 -28.98 -18.48 21.72
CA ASP A 107 -29.17 -19.94 21.83
C ASP A 107 -29.42 -20.45 23.26
N GLY A 108 -29.33 -19.58 24.29
CA GLY A 108 -29.52 -19.98 25.69
C GLY A 108 -30.99 -20.23 26.10
N PRO A 109 -31.27 -20.69 27.34
CA PRO A 109 -32.62 -20.59 27.94
C PRO A 109 -32.92 -19.13 28.34
N GLU A 110 -34.14 -18.61 28.10
CA GLU A 110 -34.51 -17.23 28.52
C GLU A 110 -34.53 -17.12 30.05
N ARG A 111 -33.85 -16.12 30.61
CA ARG A 111 -33.82 -15.86 32.07
C ARG A 111 -34.27 -14.44 32.43
N SER A 112 -34.14 -13.45 31.53
CA SER A 112 -34.54 -12.06 31.80
C SER A 112 -35.09 -11.33 30.56
N GLY A 113 -35.74 -10.18 30.78
CA GLY A 113 -36.22 -9.31 29.68
C GLY A 113 -35.08 -8.71 28.85
N GLU A 114 -33.94 -8.42 29.48
CA GLU A 114 -32.72 -7.97 28.79
C GLU A 114 -32.17 -9.06 27.87
N GLU A 115 -32.15 -10.33 28.33
CA GLU A 115 -31.72 -11.44 27.50
C GLU A 115 -32.63 -11.59 26.26
N ARG A 116 -33.95 -11.49 26.42
CA ARG A 116 -34.90 -11.53 25.29
C ARG A 116 -34.60 -10.45 24.26
N GLY A 117 -34.37 -9.22 24.70
CA GLY A 117 -34.00 -8.11 23.80
C GLY A 117 -32.67 -8.34 23.09
N ALA A 118 -31.66 -8.85 23.80
CA ALA A 118 -30.37 -9.22 23.21
C ALA A 118 -30.51 -10.33 22.14
N ARG A 119 -31.36 -11.35 22.36
CA ARG A 119 -31.63 -12.39 21.34
C ARG A 119 -32.30 -11.82 20.11
N GLN A 120 -33.30 -10.97 20.32
CA GLN A 120 -34.01 -10.34 19.22
C GLN A 120 -33.04 -9.51 18.37
N LEU A 121 -32.22 -8.66 19.01
CA LEU A 121 -31.20 -7.88 18.32
C LEU A 121 -30.20 -8.78 17.57
N ALA A 122 -29.71 -9.85 18.21
CA ALA A 122 -28.78 -10.78 17.58
C ALA A 122 -29.38 -11.46 16.34
N SER A 123 -30.64 -11.88 16.42
CA SER A 123 -31.40 -12.46 15.32
C SER A 123 -31.60 -11.46 14.17
N GLU A 124 -31.96 -10.22 14.48
CA GLU A 124 -32.13 -9.16 13.50
C GLU A 124 -30.81 -8.80 12.79
N LEU A 125 -29.71 -8.66 13.55
CA LEU A 125 -28.38 -8.40 12.97
C LEU A 125 -27.90 -9.57 12.10
N ALA A 126 -28.15 -10.81 12.51
CA ALA A 126 -27.86 -11.99 11.69
C ALA A 126 -28.69 -12.00 10.39
N ALA A 127 -29.96 -11.60 10.45
CA ALA A 127 -30.81 -11.47 9.28
C ALA A 127 -30.32 -10.36 8.33
N VAL A 128 -29.84 -9.22 8.86
CA VAL A 128 -29.23 -8.15 8.07
C VAL A 128 -27.99 -8.65 7.34
N LEU A 129 -27.08 -9.35 8.03
CA LEU A 129 -25.89 -9.95 7.42
C LEU A 129 -26.27 -10.94 6.30
N ALA A 130 -27.20 -11.86 6.58
CA ALA A 130 -27.66 -12.85 5.60
C ALA A 130 -28.39 -12.22 4.39
N ALA A 131 -29.11 -11.11 4.59
CA ALA A 131 -29.70 -10.34 3.49
C ALA A 131 -28.63 -9.66 2.65
N ALA A 132 -27.64 -9.02 3.30
CA ALA A 132 -26.52 -8.36 2.63
C ALA A 132 -25.67 -9.33 1.81
N ASP A 133 -25.49 -10.58 2.27
CA ASP A 133 -24.77 -11.62 1.53
C ASP A 133 -25.50 -12.07 0.26
N ARG A 134 -26.84 -12.04 0.26
CA ARG A 134 -27.67 -12.42 -0.90
C ARG A 134 -27.80 -11.32 -1.95
N GLN A 135 -27.62 -10.06 -1.56
CA GLN A 135 -27.73 -8.93 -2.49
C GLN A 135 -26.49 -8.83 -3.41
N PRO A 136 -26.67 -8.42 -4.69
CA PRO A 136 -25.55 -8.10 -5.55
C PRO A 136 -24.74 -6.93 -4.96
N PRO A 137 -23.40 -6.90 -5.16
CA PRO A 137 -22.57 -5.85 -4.63
C PRO A 137 -22.94 -4.50 -5.24
N SER A 138 -23.56 -3.66 -4.43
CA SER A 138 -23.82 -2.26 -4.75
C SER A 138 -23.51 -1.41 -3.53
N ALA A 139 -22.99 -0.20 -3.76
CA ALA A 139 -22.75 0.74 -2.66
C ALA A 139 -24.05 1.04 -1.89
N GLY A 140 -25.18 1.12 -2.62
CA GLY A 140 -26.52 1.28 -2.04
C GLY A 140 -26.94 0.12 -1.14
N GLY A 141 -26.66 -1.13 -1.52
CA GLY A 141 -26.97 -2.31 -0.70
C GLY A 141 -26.15 -2.38 0.59
N ALA A 142 -24.84 -2.07 0.53
CA ALA A 142 -24.00 -2.03 1.73
C ALA A 142 -24.41 -0.89 2.68
N ALA A 143 -24.73 0.29 2.13
CA ALA A 143 -25.26 1.40 2.91
C ALA A 143 -26.60 1.04 3.56
N ALA A 144 -27.55 0.47 2.80
CA ALA A 144 -28.85 0.04 3.32
C ALA A 144 -28.73 -1.05 4.40
N ALA A 145 -27.79 -1.99 4.27
CA ALA A 145 -27.51 -2.98 5.30
C ALA A 145 -26.90 -2.34 6.56
N GLY A 146 -26.01 -1.36 6.39
CA GLY A 146 -25.48 -0.56 7.48
C GLY A 146 -26.56 0.25 8.21
N ASP A 147 -27.47 0.86 7.47
CA ASP A 147 -28.62 1.62 8.00
C ASP A 147 -29.60 0.70 8.72
N ALA A 148 -29.87 -0.49 8.16
CA ALA A 148 -30.71 -1.49 8.82
C ALA A 148 -30.10 -1.98 10.14
N ALA A 149 -28.78 -2.28 10.15
CA ALA A 149 -28.08 -2.63 11.38
C ALA A 149 -28.15 -1.49 12.41
N ALA A 150 -27.93 -0.24 11.97
CA ALA A 150 -28.04 0.95 12.82
C ALA A 150 -29.45 1.13 13.39
N ALA A 151 -30.49 0.87 12.60
CA ALA A 151 -31.88 0.95 13.03
C ALA A 151 -32.23 -0.11 14.09
N CYS A 152 -31.79 -1.37 13.91
CA CYS A 152 -31.97 -2.43 14.91
C CYS A 152 -31.35 -2.03 16.26
N LEU A 153 -30.15 -1.44 16.23
CA LEU A 153 -29.45 -0.99 17.43
C LEU A 153 -30.14 0.20 18.10
N ALA A 154 -30.64 1.15 17.31
CA ALA A 154 -31.37 2.30 17.82
C ALA A 154 -32.69 1.90 18.48
N ALA A 155 -33.41 0.93 17.90
CA ALA A 155 -34.62 0.36 18.49
C ALA A 155 -34.33 -0.34 19.81
N ALA A 156 -33.33 -1.22 19.84
CA ALA A 156 -32.94 -1.94 21.04
C ALA A 156 -32.42 -0.99 22.15
N ALA A 157 -31.69 0.07 21.79
CA ALA A 157 -31.27 1.11 22.73
C ALA A 157 -32.46 1.90 23.30
N ALA A 158 -33.46 2.23 22.48
CA ALA A 158 -34.66 2.95 22.92
C ALA A 158 -35.52 2.13 23.90
N GLU A 159 -35.51 0.81 23.78
CA GLU A 159 -36.17 -0.11 24.69
C GLU A 159 -35.36 -0.37 25.99
N GLY A 160 -34.13 0.15 26.07
CA GLY A 160 -33.22 -0.08 27.20
C GLY A 160 -32.73 -1.52 27.28
N THR A 161 -32.87 -2.30 26.20
CA THR A 161 -32.57 -3.74 26.18
C THR A 161 -31.10 -4.04 25.89
N VAL A 162 -30.28 -3.04 25.59
CA VAL A 162 -28.86 -3.22 25.27
C VAL A 162 -27.96 -2.12 25.81
N GLY A 163 -26.85 -2.55 26.42
CA GLY A 163 -25.76 -1.69 26.88
C GLY A 163 -24.66 -1.47 25.84
N ALA A 164 -23.46 -1.10 26.31
CA ALA A 164 -22.29 -0.79 25.48
C ALA A 164 -21.86 -1.94 24.54
N GLU A 165 -22.15 -3.20 24.88
CA GLU A 165 -21.83 -4.37 24.04
C GLU A 165 -22.54 -4.34 22.68
N ALA A 166 -23.74 -3.76 22.58
CA ALA A 166 -24.45 -3.64 21.31
C ALA A 166 -23.74 -2.69 20.34
N ALA A 167 -23.14 -1.60 20.85
CA ALA A 167 -22.36 -0.69 20.01
C ALA A 167 -21.09 -1.34 19.46
N LEU A 168 -20.46 -2.25 20.20
CA LEU A 168 -19.32 -3.04 19.75
C LEU A 168 -19.72 -4.07 18.69
N ALA A 169 -20.81 -4.80 18.91
CA ALA A 169 -21.31 -5.74 17.93
C ALA A 169 -21.80 -5.06 16.64
N ALA A 170 -22.35 -3.85 16.75
CA ALA A 170 -22.64 -2.99 15.61
C ALA A 170 -21.41 -2.70 14.76
N ALA A 171 -20.30 -2.34 15.42
CA ALA A 171 -19.02 -2.10 14.76
C ALA A 171 -18.54 -3.37 14.06
N ALA A 172 -18.64 -4.53 14.72
CA ALA A 172 -18.32 -5.84 14.15
C ALA A 172 -19.14 -6.15 12.89
N VAL A 173 -20.47 -5.94 12.96
CA VAL A 173 -21.39 -6.14 11.82
C VAL A 173 -21.03 -5.20 10.67
N ARG A 174 -20.84 -3.91 10.93
CA ARG A 174 -20.40 -2.94 9.90
C ARG A 174 -19.07 -3.34 9.28
N SER A 175 -18.10 -3.79 10.08
CA SER A 175 -16.80 -4.27 9.61
C SER A 175 -16.95 -5.46 8.66
N ARG A 176 -17.81 -6.45 9.01
CA ARG A 176 -18.14 -7.60 8.14
C ARG A 176 -18.85 -7.18 6.86
N LEU A 177 -19.82 -6.27 6.94
CA LEU A 177 -20.54 -5.74 5.76
C LEU A 177 -19.57 -5.02 4.80
N ASN A 178 -18.69 -4.18 5.34
CA ASN A 178 -17.70 -3.47 4.54
C ASN A 178 -16.69 -4.43 3.88
N THR A 179 -16.23 -5.44 4.61
CA THR A 179 -15.29 -6.44 4.09
C THR A 179 -15.94 -7.27 2.98
N SER A 180 -17.15 -7.78 3.19
CA SER A 180 -17.89 -8.56 2.18
C SER A 180 -18.28 -7.72 0.96
N HIS A 181 -18.64 -6.45 1.14
CA HIS A 181 -18.88 -5.53 0.04
C HIS A 181 -17.59 -5.29 -0.76
N GLY A 182 -16.47 -5.04 -0.07
CA GLY A 182 -15.14 -4.88 -0.66
C GLY A 182 -14.80 -6.04 -1.61
N CYS A 183 -14.78 -7.28 -1.11
CA CYS A 183 -14.42 -8.45 -1.92
C CYS A 183 -15.32 -8.65 -3.15
N ARG A 184 -16.63 -8.40 -3.03
CA ARG A 184 -17.57 -8.56 -4.15
C ARG A 184 -17.45 -7.42 -5.18
N SER A 185 -17.22 -6.20 -4.70
CA SER A 185 -16.96 -5.04 -5.56
C SER A 185 -15.67 -5.21 -6.35
N GLU A 186 -14.65 -5.80 -5.74
CA GLU A 186 -13.36 -6.12 -6.35
C GLU A 186 -13.53 -7.09 -7.54
N ALA A 187 -14.22 -8.22 -7.34
CA ALA A 187 -14.49 -9.17 -8.42
C ALA A 187 -15.29 -8.55 -9.59
N SER A 188 -16.20 -7.62 -9.30
CA SER A 188 -16.94 -6.88 -10.33
C SER A 188 -16.02 -5.93 -11.11
N ALA A 189 -15.14 -5.22 -10.40
CA ALA A 189 -14.17 -4.31 -10.99
C ALA A 189 -13.17 -5.04 -11.89
N LEU A 190 -12.67 -6.20 -11.47
CA LEU A 190 -11.76 -7.02 -12.26
C LEU A 190 -12.42 -7.47 -13.57
N ARG A 191 -13.68 -7.94 -13.55
CA ARG A 191 -14.41 -8.28 -14.79
C ARG A 191 -14.57 -7.08 -15.72
N LYS A 192 -14.88 -5.90 -15.19
CA LYS A 192 -14.96 -4.66 -15.99
C LYS A 192 -13.61 -4.28 -16.58
N TYR A 193 -12.54 -4.48 -15.81
CA TYR A 193 -11.18 -4.30 -16.27
C TYR A 193 -10.85 -5.25 -17.44
N GLU A 194 -11.11 -6.55 -17.29
CA GLU A 194 -10.90 -7.53 -18.36
C GLU A 194 -11.65 -7.16 -19.65
N GLN A 195 -12.93 -6.78 -19.53
CA GLN A 195 -13.74 -6.33 -20.66
C GLN A 195 -13.16 -5.07 -21.34
N ARG A 196 -12.62 -4.14 -20.56
CA ARG A 196 -12.08 -2.88 -21.07
C ARG A 196 -10.73 -3.06 -21.77
N PHE A 197 -9.86 -3.91 -21.23
CA PHE A 197 -8.49 -4.08 -21.72
C PHE A 197 -8.32 -5.32 -22.62
N GLY A 198 -9.33 -6.19 -22.73
CA GLY A 198 -9.28 -7.38 -23.57
C GLY A 198 -8.26 -8.43 -23.09
N CYS A 199 -7.89 -8.39 -21.81
CA CYS A 199 -6.98 -9.36 -21.18
C CYS A 199 -7.68 -10.07 -20.02
N ALA A 200 -7.26 -11.29 -19.71
CA ALA A 200 -7.72 -12.01 -18.53
C ALA A 200 -6.90 -11.60 -17.31
N VAL A 201 -7.55 -11.50 -16.16
CA VAL A 201 -6.90 -11.31 -14.86
C VAL A 201 -6.77 -12.67 -14.18
N ARG A 202 -5.55 -13.02 -13.77
CA ARG A 202 -5.19 -14.25 -13.04
C ARG A 202 -4.65 -13.91 -11.64
N ASP A 203 -4.44 -14.95 -10.84
CA ASP A 203 -3.85 -14.87 -9.48
C ASP A 203 -4.63 -13.96 -8.52
N SER A 204 -5.95 -13.78 -8.74
CA SER A 204 -6.77 -12.85 -7.98
C SER A 204 -6.99 -13.37 -6.56
N ASN A 205 -6.35 -12.77 -5.57
CA ASN A 205 -6.45 -13.18 -4.17
C ASN A 205 -6.03 -14.64 -3.89
N ASP A 206 -5.41 -15.35 -4.82
CA ASP A 206 -5.19 -16.80 -4.69
C ASP A 206 -3.97 -17.15 -3.82
N ALA A 207 -2.97 -16.27 -3.78
CA ALA A 207 -1.72 -16.50 -3.07
C ALA A 207 -1.40 -15.36 -2.10
N LEU A 208 -0.93 -15.73 -0.91
CA LEU A 208 -0.25 -14.77 -0.04
C LEU A 208 1.18 -14.57 -0.56
N LEU A 209 1.47 -13.37 -1.03
CA LEU A 209 2.80 -12.96 -1.43
C LEU A 209 3.63 -12.64 -0.18
N VAL A 210 4.84 -13.18 -0.13
CA VAL A 210 5.78 -12.93 0.96
C VAL A 210 7.11 -12.46 0.39
N TRP A 211 7.52 -11.23 0.75
CA TRP A 211 8.77 -10.62 0.32
C TRP A 211 9.63 -10.28 1.54
N PRO A 212 10.64 -11.12 1.86
CA PRO A 212 11.64 -10.77 2.84
C PRO A 212 12.58 -9.72 2.26
N ILE A 213 12.80 -8.64 3.01
CA ILE A 213 13.70 -7.54 2.72
C ILE A 213 14.78 -7.58 3.79
N GLY A 214 15.98 -8.04 3.44
CA GLY A 214 17.10 -8.25 4.36
C GLY A 214 18.46 -7.87 3.74
N ALA A 215 19.52 -7.96 4.55
CA ALA A 215 20.88 -7.49 4.24
C ALA A 215 21.48 -8.08 2.95
N ASP A 216 21.16 -9.35 2.68
CA ASP A 216 21.80 -10.17 1.66
C ASP A 216 20.83 -10.72 0.62
N ALA A 217 19.55 -10.32 0.68
CA ALA A 217 18.70 -10.53 -0.49
C ALA A 217 19.35 -9.70 -1.58
N GLU A 218 20.05 -10.36 -2.53
CA GLU A 218 20.62 -9.72 -3.70
C GLU A 218 19.60 -8.66 -4.11
N GLU A 219 19.93 -7.40 -3.85
CA GLU A 219 19.10 -6.29 -4.29
C GLU A 219 18.79 -6.60 -5.75
N PRO A 220 17.58 -6.32 -6.25
CA PRO A 220 17.36 -6.33 -7.68
C PRO A 220 18.31 -5.26 -8.25
N ARG A 221 19.55 -5.68 -8.53
CA ARG A 221 20.64 -4.91 -9.11
C ARG A 221 20.15 -4.61 -10.51
N ARG A 222 19.30 -3.59 -10.65
CA ARG A 222 19.38 -2.81 -11.87
C ARG A 222 20.75 -2.17 -11.81
N PRO A 223 21.62 -2.46 -12.79
CA PRO A 223 23.01 -2.12 -12.65
C PRO A 223 23.11 -0.61 -12.56
N VAL A 224 24.04 -0.11 -11.76
CA VAL A 224 24.41 1.31 -11.71
C VAL A 224 24.59 1.89 -13.13
N GLU A 225 24.89 1.04 -14.12
CA GLU A 225 24.89 1.30 -15.56
C GLU A 225 23.57 1.85 -16.14
N ALA A 226 22.39 1.51 -15.60
CA ALA A 226 21.11 2.08 -16.03
C ALA A 226 20.95 3.54 -15.55
N TRP A 227 21.36 3.83 -14.31
CA TRP A 227 21.39 5.20 -13.78
C TRP A 227 22.48 6.04 -14.45
N ALA A 228 23.63 5.44 -14.73
CA ALA A 228 24.68 6.05 -15.50
C ALA A 228 24.18 6.39 -16.92
N ARG A 229 23.53 5.45 -17.62
CA ARG A 229 22.87 5.72 -18.91
C ARG A 229 21.86 6.87 -18.84
N ALA A 230 21.01 6.90 -17.81
CA ALA A 230 20.07 8.00 -17.61
C ALA A 230 20.79 9.35 -17.40
N LEU A 231 21.86 9.37 -16.59
CA LEU A 231 22.69 10.57 -16.39
C LEU A 231 23.31 11.02 -17.71
N PHE A 232 23.92 10.12 -18.48
CA PHE A 232 24.58 10.48 -19.74
C PHE A 232 23.60 10.94 -20.82
N SER A 233 22.36 10.45 -20.79
CA SER A 233 21.30 10.96 -21.66
C SER A 233 20.87 12.39 -21.32
N LEU A 234 21.07 12.82 -20.08
CA LEU A 234 20.71 14.15 -19.57
C LEU A 234 21.91 15.12 -19.57
N ASP A 235 23.12 14.61 -19.38
CA ASP A 235 24.37 15.35 -19.39
C ASP A 235 25.47 14.50 -20.08
N PRO A 236 25.66 14.66 -21.40
CA PRO A 236 26.68 13.94 -22.15
C PRO A 236 28.13 14.22 -21.70
N SER A 237 28.35 15.24 -20.86
CA SER A 237 29.68 15.59 -20.37
C SER A 237 30.15 14.73 -19.19
N SER A 238 29.22 14.10 -18.46
CA SER A 238 29.53 13.12 -17.41
C SER A 238 30.13 11.85 -18.02
N ARG A 239 31.19 11.27 -17.42
CA ARG A 239 31.78 10.00 -17.89
C ARG A 239 31.65 8.89 -16.84
N PRO A 240 31.43 7.62 -17.23
CA PRO A 240 31.38 6.50 -16.29
C PRO A 240 32.60 6.39 -15.37
N ALA A 241 33.78 6.75 -15.89
CA ALA A 241 35.03 6.72 -15.16
C ALA A 241 35.05 7.67 -13.95
N ASP A 242 34.29 8.77 -14.01
CA ASP A 242 34.21 9.77 -12.94
C ASP A 242 33.50 9.22 -11.69
N TYR A 243 32.75 8.12 -11.86
CA TYR A 243 31.97 7.48 -10.80
C TYR A 243 32.47 6.07 -10.46
N ARG A 244 33.63 5.65 -10.98
CA ARG A 244 34.24 4.36 -10.63
C ARG A 244 35.23 4.57 -9.48
N LEU A 245 35.02 3.85 -8.38
CA LEU A 245 35.95 3.81 -7.27
C LEU A 245 37.20 2.99 -7.65
N PRO A 246 38.39 3.28 -7.06
CA PRO A 246 39.63 2.54 -7.34
C PRO A 246 39.53 1.02 -7.16
N ALA A 247 38.61 0.55 -6.30
CA ALA A 247 38.35 -0.86 -6.04
C ALA A 247 37.38 -1.53 -7.05
N GLY A 248 37.00 -0.85 -8.14
CA GLY A 248 36.09 -1.37 -9.17
C GLY A 248 34.59 -1.17 -8.90
N GLY A 249 34.25 -0.72 -7.69
CA GLY A 249 32.88 -0.31 -7.32
C GLY A 249 32.45 1.02 -7.96
N TRP A 250 31.19 1.40 -7.77
CA TRP A 250 30.68 2.70 -8.22
C TRP A 250 30.50 3.65 -7.02
N ASP A 251 30.83 4.92 -7.21
CA ASP A 251 30.43 6.01 -6.34
C ASP A 251 28.98 6.42 -6.66
N VAL A 252 28.05 5.63 -6.12
CA VAL A 252 26.61 5.80 -6.32
C VAL A 252 26.13 7.16 -5.80
N GLN A 253 26.74 7.70 -4.75
CA GLN A 253 26.35 8.96 -4.16
C GLN A 253 26.73 10.15 -5.05
N ALA A 254 27.92 10.13 -5.65
CA ALA A 254 28.32 11.11 -6.67
C ALA A 254 27.41 11.01 -7.91
N LEU A 255 27.15 9.80 -8.40
CA LEU A 255 26.29 9.56 -9.56
C LEU A 255 24.86 10.10 -9.35
N PHE A 256 24.25 9.84 -8.19
CA PHE A 256 22.91 10.36 -7.89
C PHE A 256 22.89 11.87 -7.73
N SER A 257 23.94 12.45 -7.17
CA SER A 257 24.04 13.90 -7.01
C SER A 257 24.07 14.59 -8.36
N ASP A 258 24.87 14.07 -9.30
CA ASP A 258 24.97 14.60 -10.66
C ASP A 258 23.71 14.33 -11.47
N LEU A 259 23.06 13.16 -11.31
CA LEU A 259 21.77 12.87 -11.96
C LEU A 259 20.67 13.85 -11.53
N ARG A 260 20.63 14.23 -10.25
CA ARG A 260 19.70 15.26 -9.76
C ARG A 260 20.02 16.64 -10.34
N VAL A 261 21.30 16.99 -10.43
CA VAL A 261 21.74 18.27 -11.02
C VAL A 261 21.39 18.32 -12.51
N ALA A 262 21.70 17.27 -13.27
CA ALA A 262 21.39 17.13 -14.68
C ALA A 262 19.88 17.21 -14.94
N ARG A 263 19.06 16.51 -14.14
CA ARG A 263 17.60 16.60 -14.22
C ARG A 263 17.09 18.02 -13.91
N GLY A 264 17.67 18.68 -12.91
CA GLY A 264 17.34 20.07 -12.58
C GLY A 264 17.71 21.05 -13.71
N ARG A 265 18.86 20.85 -14.38
CA ARG A 265 19.28 21.64 -15.56
C ARG A 265 18.35 21.41 -16.74
N ALA A 266 18.00 20.16 -17.04
CA ALA A 266 17.08 19.82 -18.12
C ALA A 266 15.68 20.42 -17.91
N LEU A 267 15.18 20.41 -16.67
CA LEU A 267 13.93 21.06 -16.30
C LEU A 267 14.01 22.59 -16.47
N LEU A 268 15.10 23.22 -16.03
CA LEU A 268 15.35 24.66 -16.21
C LEU A 268 15.47 25.07 -17.69
N ALA A 269 16.08 24.24 -18.53
CA ALA A 269 16.16 24.49 -19.97
C ALA A 269 14.77 24.42 -20.60
N SER A 270 13.98 23.39 -20.27
CA SER A 270 12.60 23.24 -20.73
C SER A 270 11.72 24.43 -20.33
N LEU A 271 11.90 24.91 -19.10
CA LEU A 271 11.28 26.13 -18.56
C LEU A 271 11.62 27.38 -19.37
N ARG A 272 12.90 27.62 -19.65
CA ARG A 272 13.33 28.78 -20.43
C ARG A 272 12.79 28.74 -21.85
N CYS A 273 12.73 27.56 -22.46
CA CYS A 273 12.09 27.37 -23.76
C CYS A 273 10.58 27.67 -23.70
N ALA A 274 9.89 27.25 -22.64
CA ALA A 274 8.48 27.55 -22.43
C ALA A 274 8.22 29.05 -22.17
N GLU A 275 9.04 29.70 -21.33
CA GLU A 275 8.97 31.14 -21.06
C GLU A 275 9.29 31.97 -22.32
N ALA A 276 10.26 31.55 -23.14
CA ALA A 276 10.56 32.18 -24.43
C ALA A 276 9.44 31.99 -25.46
N ALA A 277 8.78 30.83 -25.45
CA ALA A 277 7.61 30.58 -26.31
C ALA A 277 6.34 31.31 -25.83
N ALA A 278 6.26 31.66 -24.55
CA ALA A 278 5.16 32.41 -23.95
C ALA A 278 5.40 33.93 -23.92
N ALA A 279 6.61 34.39 -24.27
CA ALA A 279 6.93 35.81 -24.36
C ALA A 279 6.12 36.46 -25.49
N PRO A 280 5.30 37.49 -25.21
CA PRO A 280 4.44 38.09 -26.22
C PRO A 280 5.21 39.20 -26.94
N GLU A 281 5.84 38.93 -28.09
CA GLU A 281 6.16 40.00 -29.04
C GLU A 281 6.01 39.58 -30.51
N ALA A 282 5.40 40.51 -31.26
CA ALA A 282 5.37 40.68 -32.70
C ALA A 282 4.44 39.79 -33.55
N ALA A 283 3.22 40.32 -33.74
CA ALA A 283 2.42 40.32 -34.96
C ALA A 283 3.01 39.61 -36.20
N GLY A 284 2.34 38.56 -36.65
CA GLY A 284 2.54 37.95 -37.97
C GLY A 284 1.92 36.57 -38.03
N GLU A 285 0.82 36.44 -38.77
CA GLU A 285 0.12 35.18 -39.01
C GLU A 285 1.08 34.06 -39.46
N GLY A 286 1.10 32.93 -38.75
CA GLY A 286 1.76 31.73 -39.27
C GLY A 286 2.20 30.69 -38.25
N ARG A 287 1.29 29.77 -37.92
CA ARG A 287 1.49 28.36 -37.49
C ARG A 287 2.33 28.10 -36.21
N PRO A 288 1.77 27.44 -35.17
CA PRO A 288 2.55 27.03 -34.00
C PRO A 288 3.59 25.95 -34.35
N PRO A 289 4.80 25.99 -33.75
CA PRO A 289 5.83 24.98 -33.97
C PRO A 289 5.45 23.62 -33.37
N ALA A 290 6.01 22.57 -33.97
CA ALA A 290 5.72 21.17 -33.67
C ALA A 290 6.01 20.79 -32.21
N ARG A 291 5.16 19.89 -31.70
CA ARG A 291 5.08 19.38 -30.32
C ARG A 291 6.42 18.89 -29.76
N LEU A 292 6.86 19.49 -28.65
CA LEU A 292 7.80 18.85 -27.72
C LEU A 292 7.01 17.93 -26.79
N SER A 293 7.25 16.62 -26.89
CA SER A 293 6.44 15.55 -26.26
C SER A 293 6.52 15.45 -24.73
N ARG A 294 7.35 16.25 -24.05
CA ARG A 294 7.55 16.20 -22.59
C ARG A 294 6.93 17.35 -21.80
N ALA A 295 6.15 18.22 -22.44
CA ALA A 295 5.50 19.38 -21.81
C ALA A 295 4.15 19.03 -21.11
N ALA A 296 3.68 17.78 -21.20
CA ALA A 296 2.34 17.41 -20.76
C ALA A 296 2.14 17.46 -19.22
N ASP A 297 3.20 17.32 -18.44
CA ASP A 297 3.11 17.19 -16.97
C ASP A 297 2.72 18.49 -16.24
N TYR A 298 2.86 19.66 -16.90
CA TYR A 298 2.53 20.97 -16.33
C TYR A 298 1.44 21.71 -17.13
N CYS A 299 0.83 21.02 -18.09
CA CYS A 299 -0.31 21.51 -18.86
C CYS A 299 -1.61 20.88 -18.33
N HIS A 300 -2.37 21.64 -17.55
CA HIS A 300 -3.75 21.27 -17.25
C HIS A 300 -4.68 21.92 -18.28
N GLY A 301 -5.41 21.11 -19.04
CA GLY A 301 -6.62 21.56 -19.75
C GLY A 301 -6.42 22.64 -20.83
N GLY A 302 -5.30 22.64 -21.55
CA GLY A 302 -5.24 23.27 -22.87
C GLY A 302 -4.99 24.78 -22.98
N ALA A 303 -4.63 25.54 -21.92
CA ALA A 303 -4.22 26.95 -22.16
C ALA A 303 -3.27 27.63 -21.14
N ALA A 304 -2.81 27.01 -20.05
CA ALA A 304 -1.80 27.68 -19.21
C ALA A 304 -0.88 26.68 -18.50
N TRP A 305 0.41 27.02 -18.49
CA TRP A 305 1.43 26.33 -17.70
C TRP A 305 1.22 26.68 -16.21
N ASP A 306 1.23 25.68 -15.32
CA ASP A 306 1.31 25.97 -13.87
C ASP A 306 2.76 26.31 -13.47
N ILE A 307 3.13 27.54 -13.80
CA ILE A 307 4.44 28.12 -13.50
C ILE A 307 4.69 28.17 -11.97
N SER A 308 3.63 28.18 -11.15
CA SER A 308 3.75 28.27 -9.68
C SER A 308 4.18 26.94 -9.06
N ALA A 309 3.58 25.82 -9.47
CA ALA A 309 3.99 24.48 -9.03
C ALA A 309 5.45 24.18 -9.43
N LEU A 310 5.81 24.55 -10.66
CA LEU A 310 7.14 24.36 -11.21
C LEU A 310 8.20 25.24 -10.50
N ARG A 311 7.85 26.47 -10.12
CA ARG A 311 8.71 27.34 -9.27
C ARG A 311 8.89 26.80 -7.86
N ALA A 312 7.87 26.16 -7.28
CA ALA A 312 7.94 25.54 -5.95
C ALA A 312 8.92 24.35 -5.93
N ASP A 313 8.85 23.47 -6.92
CA ASP A 313 9.79 22.35 -7.07
C ASP A 313 11.24 22.82 -7.28
N LEU A 314 11.42 23.90 -8.04
CA LEU A 314 12.72 24.53 -8.23
C LEU A 314 13.29 25.11 -6.92
N ALA A 315 12.44 25.70 -6.08
CA ALA A 315 12.85 26.23 -4.77
C ALA A 315 13.28 25.12 -3.81
N ILE A 316 12.56 23.98 -3.80
CA ILE A 316 12.92 22.79 -3.01
C ILE A 316 14.27 22.23 -3.47
N THR A 317 14.46 22.11 -4.79
CA THR A 317 15.70 21.62 -5.39
C THR A 317 16.90 22.53 -5.05
N ARG A 318 16.73 23.85 -5.18
CA ARG A 318 17.77 24.83 -4.80
C ARG A 318 18.12 24.77 -3.31
N ARG A 319 17.14 24.57 -2.43
CA ARG A 319 17.38 24.40 -0.98
C ARG A 319 18.20 23.15 -0.69
N ARG A 320 17.86 22.02 -1.33
CA ARG A 320 18.59 20.75 -1.16
C ARG A 320 20.04 20.84 -1.65
N LEU A 321 20.29 21.52 -2.78
CA LEU A 321 21.65 21.75 -3.29
C LEU A 321 22.49 22.60 -2.34
N ARG A 322 21.92 23.60 -1.67
CA ARG A 322 22.63 24.40 -0.66
C ARG A 322 23.02 23.58 0.57
N ILE A 323 22.15 22.68 1.02
CA ILE A 323 22.43 21.79 2.16
C ILE A 323 23.58 20.85 1.81
N ALA A 324 23.52 20.17 0.66
CA ALA A 324 24.58 19.28 0.19
C ALA A 324 25.93 20.02 0.03
N ALA A 325 25.93 21.26 -0.50
CA ALA A 325 27.13 22.08 -0.64
C ALA A 325 27.67 22.65 0.70
N ALA A 326 26.85 22.66 1.76
CA ALA A 326 27.28 23.01 3.11
C ALA A 326 27.86 21.81 3.85
N GLU A 327 27.32 20.61 3.60
CA GLU A 327 27.78 19.34 4.18
C GLU A 327 29.10 18.87 3.56
N GLY A 328 29.27 19.00 2.23
CA GLY A 328 30.52 18.68 1.54
C GLY A 328 31.74 19.52 1.97
N ARG A 329 31.52 20.65 2.67
CA ARG A 329 32.59 21.48 3.24
C ARG A 329 33.02 21.07 4.65
N ARG A 330 32.29 20.17 5.32
CA ARG A 330 32.62 19.72 6.69
C ARG A 330 33.49 18.46 6.73
N CYS A 331 33.64 17.76 5.61
CA CYS A 331 34.48 16.57 5.50
C CYS A 331 35.87 16.93 4.95
N GLY A 332 36.66 17.68 5.73
CA GLY A 332 38.11 17.75 5.53
C GLY A 332 38.81 16.49 6.08
N PRO A 333 39.99 16.09 5.56
CA PRO A 333 40.68 14.89 6.00
C PRO A 333 41.27 15.10 7.41
N GLY A 334 40.50 14.72 8.43
CA GLY A 334 40.97 14.69 9.81
C GLY A 334 41.92 13.52 10.04
N ARG A 335 43.23 13.80 9.98
CA ARG A 335 44.26 12.95 10.60
C ARG A 335 44.16 13.11 12.11
N GLY A 336 43.95 12.01 12.83
CA GLY A 336 44.00 12.00 14.29
C GLY A 336 43.76 10.59 14.82
N GLY A 337 44.83 9.79 14.86
CA GLY A 337 44.81 8.45 15.43
C GLY A 337 44.55 8.48 16.93
N LEU A 338 43.69 7.57 17.37
CA LEU A 338 43.68 7.01 18.71
C LEU A 338 43.37 5.53 18.56
N GLU A 339 44.41 4.71 18.64
CA GLU A 339 44.31 3.28 18.85
C GLU A 339 43.84 3.04 20.28
N GLY A 340 42.53 2.81 20.44
CA GLY A 340 41.91 2.29 21.66
C GLY A 340 41.05 1.10 21.25
N GLY A 341 41.50 -0.10 21.59
CA GLY A 341 40.84 -1.35 21.24
C GLY A 341 39.53 -1.55 22.00
N ASP A 342 38.44 -1.00 21.46
CA ASP A 342 37.11 -1.49 21.77
C ASP A 342 36.84 -2.71 20.89
N SER A 343 36.60 -3.85 21.53
CA SER A 343 36.00 -5.02 20.89
C SER A 343 34.56 -4.68 20.51
N ALA A 344 34.40 -3.84 19.48
CA ALA A 344 33.12 -3.54 18.90
C ALA A 344 32.53 -4.88 18.43
N SER A 345 31.50 -5.35 19.13
CA SER A 345 30.72 -6.48 18.67
C SER A 345 30.33 -6.21 17.22
N PRO A 346 30.44 -7.22 16.32
CA PRO A 346 30.13 -7.02 14.91
C PRO A 346 28.75 -6.35 14.80
N PRO A 347 28.59 -5.37 13.90
CA PRO A 347 27.31 -4.70 13.73
C PRO A 347 26.24 -5.75 13.49
N LEU A 348 25.18 -5.73 14.31
CA LEU A 348 24.06 -6.65 14.16
C LEU A 348 23.53 -6.55 12.72
N PRO A 349 23.18 -7.68 12.08
CA PRO A 349 22.62 -7.65 10.75
C PRO A 349 21.38 -6.74 10.73
N PRO A 350 21.14 -5.99 9.64
CA PRO A 350 19.99 -5.10 9.57
C PRO A 350 18.70 -5.88 9.80
N PRO A 351 17.72 -5.27 10.47
CA PRO A 351 16.47 -5.92 10.84
C PRO A 351 15.78 -6.45 9.59
N LEU A 352 15.46 -7.74 9.60
CA LEU A 352 14.74 -8.38 8.50
C LEU A 352 13.30 -7.84 8.50
N VAL A 353 12.90 -7.21 7.41
CA VAL A 353 11.50 -6.84 7.17
C VAL A 353 10.86 -7.94 6.34
N ARG A 354 9.59 -8.25 6.60
CA ARG A 354 8.80 -9.13 5.74
C ARG A 354 7.54 -8.41 5.29
N LEU A 355 7.45 -8.09 4.01
CA LEU A 355 6.21 -7.61 3.41
C LEU A 355 5.32 -8.79 3.06
N VAL A 356 4.05 -8.70 3.46
CA VAL A 356 3.02 -9.72 3.17
C VAL A 356 1.76 -9.10 2.61
N GLY A 357 1.13 -9.73 1.63
CA GLY A 357 -0.11 -9.23 1.06
C GLY A 357 -0.67 -10.16 0.01
N ALA A 358 -1.91 -9.91 -0.40
CA ALA A 358 -2.54 -10.57 -1.53
C ALA A 358 -2.83 -9.49 -2.58
N VAL A 359 -2.43 -9.74 -3.81
CA VAL A 359 -2.74 -8.86 -4.95
C VAL A 359 -4.16 -9.13 -5.41
N ASP A 360 -4.87 -8.08 -5.82
CA ASP A 360 -6.24 -8.22 -6.32
C ASP A 360 -6.27 -8.95 -7.67
N GLY A 361 -5.27 -8.73 -8.52
CA GLY A 361 -5.07 -9.51 -9.75
C GLY A 361 -3.76 -9.24 -10.48
N VAL A 362 -3.45 -10.08 -11.45
CA VAL A 362 -2.32 -9.95 -12.37
C VAL A 362 -2.82 -10.16 -13.79
N ALA A 363 -2.44 -9.28 -14.71
CA ALA A 363 -2.78 -9.39 -16.13
C ALA A 363 -1.50 -9.42 -16.97
N ASP A 364 -1.58 -9.98 -18.17
CA ASP A 364 -0.53 -9.89 -19.18
C ASP A 364 -1.06 -9.07 -20.35
N GLU A 365 -0.41 -7.93 -20.60
CA GLU A 365 -0.80 -6.97 -21.64
C GLU A 365 0.10 -7.11 -22.85
N VAL A 366 -0.50 -7.01 -24.04
CA VAL A 366 0.26 -6.93 -25.28
C VAL A 366 0.74 -5.50 -25.47
N VAL A 367 2.06 -5.31 -25.48
CA VAL A 367 2.71 -4.00 -25.70
C VAL A 367 3.49 -4.01 -27.01
N LEU A 368 3.44 -2.88 -27.72
CA LEU A 368 4.30 -2.62 -28.87
C LEU A 368 5.64 -2.10 -28.38
N THR A 369 6.69 -2.86 -28.63
CA THR A 369 8.07 -2.44 -28.38
C THR A 369 8.70 -2.04 -29.70
N ARG A 370 9.12 -0.77 -29.79
CA ARG A 370 9.98 -0.31 -30.89
C ARG A 370 11.41 -0.63 -30.55
N GLY A 371 12.11 -1.33 -31.44
CA GLY A 371 13.54 -1.58 -31.27
C GLY A 371 14.30 -0.26 -31.17
N GLU A 372 15.22 -0.14 -30.21
CA GLU A 372 16.04 1.06 -29.98
C GLU A 372 17.14 1.27 -31.06
N GLY A 373 17.03 0.64 -32.23
CA GLY A 373 17.99 0.79 -33.32
C GLY A 373 17.72 2.03 -34.17
N GLU A 374 18.77 2.70 -34.65
CA GLU A 374 18.70 3.90 -35.51
C GLU A 374 18.15 3.65 -36.94
N GLY A 375 17.58 2.48 -37.21
CA GLY A 375 16.88 2.16 -38.46
C GLY A 375 15.36 2.26 -38.30
N GLU A 376 14.60 2.06 -39.37
CA GLU A 376 13.15 1.78 -39.31
C GLU A 376 12.95 0.52 -38.45
N GLY A 377 12.89 0.69 -37.14
CA GLY A 377 12.89 -0.40 -36.17
C GLY A 377 11.66 -1.27 -36.37
N GLU A 378 11.87 -2.56 -36.63
CA GLU A 378 10.80 -3.54 -36.69
C GLU A 378 9.94 -3.43 -35.42
N GLU A 379 8.65 -3.13 -35.61
CA GLU A 379 7.70 -3.14 -34.51
C GLU A 379 7.52 -4.59 -34.04
N SER A 380 7.84 -4.84 -32.78
CA SER A 380 7.68 -6.16 -32.17
C SER A 380 6.64 -6.10 -31.08
N TRP A 381 5.87 -7.19 -30.94
CA TRP A 381 4.87 -7.35 -29.91
C TRP A 381 5.48 -8.15 -28.75
N ALA A 382 5.36 -7.63 -27.53
CA ALA A 382 5.78 -8.31 -26.31
C ALA A 382 4.62 -8.41 -25.33
N LEU A 383 4.67 -9.40 -24.44
CA LEU A 383 3.77 -9.47 -23.29
C LEU A 383 4.44 -8.79 -22.10
N ARG A 384 3.70 -7.91 -21.43
CA ARG A 384 4.10 -7.22 -20.21
C ARG A 384 3.18 -7.64 -19.07
N THR A 385 3.76 -8.19 -18.02
CA THR A 385 3.00 -8.48 -16.79
C THR A 385 2.69 -7.18 -16.04
N VAL A 386 1.41 -6.99 -15.71
CA VAL A 386 0.85 -5.83 -15.01
C VAL A 386 0.10 -6.29 -13.77
N VAL A 387 0.41 -5.69 -12.63
CA VAL A 387 -0.38 -5.87 -11.41
C VAL A 387 -1.68 -5.07 -11.51
N VAL A 388 -2.83 -5.67 -11.22
CA VAL A 388 -4.11 -4.98 -11.15
C VAL A 388 -4.47 -4.82 -9.68
N GLU A 389 -4.56 -3.59 -9.21
CA GLU A 389 -4.90 -3.25 -7.82
C GLU A 389 -6.18 -2.40 -7.82
N VAL A 390 -7.22 -2.87 -7.14
CA VAL A 390 -8.57 -2.32 -7.16
C VAL A 390 -8.87 -1.57 -5.87
N LYS A 391 -9.40 -0.36 -6.01
CA LYS A 391 -9.89 0.48 -4.92
C LYS A 391 -11.34 0.88 -5.16
N SER A 392 -12.24 0.23 -4.44
CA SER A 392 -13.65 0.64 -4.37
C SER A 392 -13.80 1.90 -3.55
N ARG A 393 -14.11 3.01 -4.21
CA ARG A 393 -14.30 4.33 -3.60
C ARG A 393 -15.76 4.51 -3.20
N VAL A 394 -15.96 5.15 -2.04
CA VAL A 394 -17.30 5.47 -1.53
C VAL A 394 -17.72 6.90 -1.91
N ARG A 395 -16.77 7.83 -2.02
CA ARG A 395 -17.06 9.27 -2.21
C ARG A 395 -16.69 9.81 -3.58
N ARG A 396 -15.47 9.55 -4.03
CA ARG A 396 -14.95 10.05 -5.32
C ARG A 396 -13.78 9.20 -5.81
N ILE A 397 -13.59 9.16 -7.12
CA ILE A 397 -12.35 8.72 -7.76
C ILE A 397 -11.32 9.84 -7.65
N ALA A 398 -10.09 9.51 -7.21
CA ALA A 398 -9.01 10.48 -7.09
C ALA A 398 -8.14 10.50 -8.35
N ARG A 399 -7.82 11.69 -8.88
CA ARG A 399 -6.90 11.87 -10.02
C ARG A 399 -5.87 12.97 -9.67
N PRO A 400 -4.59 12.62 -9.45
CA PRO A 400 -4.02 11.26 -9.47
C PRO A 400 -4.54 10.38 -8.30
N PRO A 401 -4.40 9.05 -8.37
CA PRO A 401 -4.66 8.17 -7.24
C PRO A 401 -3.84 8.57 -6.01
N ALA A 402 -4.32 8.24 -4.81
CA ALA A 402 -3.62 8.60 -3.59
C ALA A 402 -2.26 7.88 -3.47
N LEU A 403 -1.25 8.55 -2.91
CA LEU A 403 0.12 8.02 -2.81
C LEU A 403 0.18 6.66 -2.10
N HIS A 404 -0.62 6.44 -1.06
CA HIS A 404 -0.62 5.18 -0.32
C HIS A 404 -1.10 4.00 -1.19
N ASP A 405 -2.05 4.22 -2.09
CA ASP A 405 -2.50 3.20 -3.05
C ASP A 405 -1.41 2.92 -4.10
N GLN A 406 -0.73 3.98 -4.58
CA GLN A 406 0.43 3.83 -5.47
C GLN A 406 1.55 3.02 -4.82
N LEU A 407 1.90 3.29 -3.56
CA LEU A 407 2.91 2.52 -2.84
C LEU A 407 2.53 1.04 -2.69
N GLN A 408 1.25 0.75 -2.46
CA GLN A 408 0.74 -0.62 -2.42
C GLN A 408 0.94 -1.34 -3.76
N ALA A 409 0.51 -0.72 -4.87
CA ALA A 409 0.65 -1.27 -6.22
C ALA A 409 2.13 -1.44 -6.64
N VAL A 410 2.99 -0.47 -6.30
CA VAL A 410 4.44 -0.54 -6.54
C VAL A 410 5.06 -1.70 -5.77
N ALA A 411 4.69 -1.90 -4.50
CA ALA A 411 5.19 -3.01 -3.72
C ALA A 411 4.82 -4.35 -4.35
N TYR A 412 3.55 -4.56 -4.74
CA TYR A 412 3.16 -5.79 -5.43
C TYR A 412 3.86 -5.98 -6.76
N SER A 413 4.08 -4.91 -7.53
CA SER A 413 4.81 -4.98 -8.79
C SER A 413 6.27 -5.42 -8.56
N LEU A 414 6.92 -4.89 -7.53
CA LEU A 414 8.28 -5.29 -7.15
C LEU A 414 8.34 -6.73 -6.67
N MET A 415 7.37 -7.17 -5.87
CA MET A 415 7.26 -8.57 -5.43
C MET A 415 7.17 -9.46 -6.68
N LEU A 416 6.17 -9.25 -7.53
CA LEU A 416 5.89 -10.11 -8.68
C LEU A 416 6.83 -9.90 -9.88
N ARG A 417 7.79 -8.98 -9.79
CA ARG A 417 8.65 -8.54 -10.91
C ARG A 417 7.85 -8.06 -12.13
N ALA A 418 6.68 -7.46 -11.89
CA ALA A 418 5.87 -6.82 -12.92
C ALA A 418 6.49 -5.47 -13.30
N GLU A 419 6.34 -5.05 -14.56
CA GLU A 419 6.92 -3.78 -15.03
C GLU A 419 6.06 -2.57 -14.69
N ALA A 420 4.76 -2.80 -14.50
CA ALA A 420 3.77 -1.79 -14.19
C ALA A 420 2.65 -2.35 -13.30
N ALA A 421 1.86 -1.44 -12.76
CA ALA A 421 0.56 -1.73 -12.18
C ALA A 421 -0.53 -0.85 -12.76
N HIS A 422 -1.76 -1.35 -12.76
CA HIS A 422 -2.97 -0.61 -13.03
C HIS A 422 -3.74 -0.44 -11.73
N LEU A 423 -3.79 0.80 -11.25
CA LEU A 423 -4.66 1.20 -10.14
C LEU A 423 -6.06 1.45 -10.67
N VAL A 424 -6.95 0.48 -10.42
CA VAL A 424 -8.35 0.54 -10.79
C VAL A 424 -9.13 1.17 -9.64
N GLN A 425 -9.79 2.30 -9.88
CA GLN A 425 -10.69 2.92 -8.92
C GLN A 425 -12.12 2.81 -9.42
N THR A 426 -13.03 2.31 -8.58
CA THR A 426 -14.44 2.19 -8.93
C THR A 426 -15.32 3.03 -8.02
N LEU A 427 -16.35 3.65 -8.57
CA LEU A 427 -17.40 4.37 -7.83
C LEU A 427 -18.76 4.04 -8.47
N GLY A 428 -19.49 3.11 -7.87
CA GLY A 428 -20.69 2.55 -8.50
C GLY A 428 -20.34 1.89 -9.83
N GLU A 429 -20.91 2.40 -10.92
CA GLU A 429 -20.62 1.90 -12.27
C GLU A 429 -19.38 2.54 -12.92
N GLU A 430 -18.93 3.69 -12.41
CA GLU A 430 -17.75 4.40 -12.93
C GLU A 430 -16.47 3.62 -12.60
N MET A 431 -15.57 3.55 -13.58
CA MET A 431 -14.26 2.92 -13.44
C MET A 431 -13.17 3.79 -14.08
N ASP A 432 -12.17 4.13 -13.27
CA ASP A 432 -10.96 4.83 -13.69
C ASP A 432 -9.76 3.91 -13.52
N VAL A 433 -8.85 3.92 -14.49
CA VAL A 433 -7.63 3.11 -14.43
C VAL A 433 -6.43 4.02 -14.63
N SER A 434 -5.57 4.06 -13.62
CA SER A 434 -4.34 4.85 -13.63
C SER A 434 -3.13 3.92 -13.73
N PRO A 435 -2.32 4.01 -14.81
CA PRO A 435 -1.09 3.23 -14.90
C PRO A 435 -0.03 3.74 -13.92
N VAL A 436 0.75 2.81 -13.37
CA VAL A 436 1.85 3.03 -12.44
C VAL A 436 3.06 2.29 -12.98
N GLU A 437 3.93 2.99 -13.71
CA GLU A 437 5.12 2.39 -14.30
C GLU A 437 6.29 2.35 -13.30
N LEU A 438 6.90 1.19 -13.08
CA LEU A 438 7.99 1.08 -12.11
C LEU A 438 9.23 1.87 -12.51
N HIS A 439 9.52 1.91 -13.80
CA HIS A 439 10.78 2.41 -14.36
C HIS A 439 10.58 3.49 -15.41
N GLY A 440 9.37 4.04 -15.51
CA GLY A 440 9.04 5.12 -16.44
C GLY A 440 9.10 6.50 -15.78
N PRO A 441 9.39 7.56 -16.56
CA PRO A 441 9.14 8.92 -16.13
C PRO A 441 7.63 9.19 -15.95
N PRO A 442 7.25 10.22 -15.18
CA PRO A 442 8.12 11.11 -14.42
C PRO A 442 8.49 10.53 -13.04
N MET A 443 7.79 9.49 -12.60
CA MET A 443 7.76 9.08 -11.20
C MET A 443 8.83 8.07 -10.81
N TRP A 444 9.38 7.27 -11.73
CA TRP A 444 10.46 6.31 -11.42
C TRP A 444 10.19 5.52 -10.13
N HIS A 445 8.99 4.93 -10.03
CA HIS A 445 8.45 4.44 -8.77
C HIS A 445 9.36 3.46 -8.05
N ALA A 446 10.03 2.54 -8.76
CA ALA A 446 10.96 1.59 -8.16
C ALA A 446 12.18 2.29 -7.52
N ALA A 447 12.80 3.23 -8.22
CA ALA A 447 13.95 3.97 -7.69
C ALA A 447 13.57 4.83 -6.48
N ASN A 448 12.39 5.45 -6.51
CA ASN A 448 11.89 6.22 -5.37
C ASN A 448 11.49 5.33 -4.19
N PHE A 449 10.96 4.13 -4.45
CA PHE A 449 10.68 3.13 -3.41
C PHE A 449 11.96 2.76 -2.67
N GLU A 450 13.02 2.44 -3.42
CA GLU A 450 14.33 2.11 -2.87
C GLU A 450 14.96 3.29 -2.10
N ALA A 451 14.94 4.49 -2.66
CA ALA A 451 15.57 5.66 -2.06
C ALA A 451 14.84 6.22 -0.82
N HIS A 452 13.53 5.97 -0.69
CA HIS A 452 12.70 6.66 0.30
C HIS A 452 11.85 5.74 1.17
N VAL A 453 11.28 4.68 0.60
CA VAL A 453 10.37 3.77 1.32
C VAL A 453 11.19 2.73 2.09
N LEU A 454 12.16 2.08 1.46
CA LEU A 454 12.97 1.04 2.09
C LEU A 454 13.74 1.52 3.34
N PRO A 455 14.41 2.69 3.35
CA PRO A 455 15.13 3.15 4.54
C PRO A 455 14.19 3.38 5.73
N ARG A 456 13.01 3.96 5.48
CA ARG A 456 11.99 4.18 6.52
C ARG A 456 11.41 2.86 7.02
N LEU A 457 11.18 1.91 6.13
CA LEU A 457 10.68 0.59 6.47
C LEU A 457 11.67 -0.18 7.35
N ARG A 458 12.97 -0.10 7.03
CA ARG A 458 14.05 -0.67 7.86
C ARG A 458 14.12 0.02 9.22
N ALA A 459 14.04 1.35 9.28
CA ALA A 459 14.01 2.10 10.54
C ALA A 459 12.77 1.75 11.39
N PHE A 460 11.60 1.57 10.76
CA PHE A 460 10.39 1.12 11.42
C PHE A 460 10.57 -0.27 12.05
N ALA A 461 11.11 -1.23 11.30
CA ALA A 461 11.37 -2.57 11.84
C ALA A 461 12.44 -2.57 12.94
N ALA A 462 13.49 -1.75 12.81
CA ALA A 462 14.48 -1.57 13.87
C ALA A 462 13.83 -1.09 15.17
N ALA A 463 12.95 -0.09 15.08
CA ALA A 463 12.24 0.44 16.23
C ALA A 463 11.30 -0.60 16.87
N VAL A 464 10.58 -1.37 16.05
CA VAL A 464 9.74 -2.48 16.53
C VAL A 464 10.57 -3.52 17.27
N GLN A 465 11.69 -3.98 16.71
CA GLN A 465 12.55 -4.96 17.36
C GLN A 465 13.20 -4.40 18.65
N ALA A 466 13.68 -3.16 18.62
CA ALA A 466 14.19 -2.49 19.81
C ALA A 466 13.13 -2.39 20.91
N MET A 467 11.88 -2.14 20.54
CA MET A 467 10.75 -2.12 21.47
C MET A 467 10.43 -3.53 22.00
N ARG A 468 10.46 -4.58 21.16
CA ARG A 468 10.32 -5.98 21.63
C ARG A 468 11.40 -6.41 22.61
N ALA A 469 12.61 -5.86 22.49
CA ALA A 469 13.71 -6.16 23.41
C ALA A 469 13.64 -5.39 24.73
N ASP A 470 12.80 -4.35 24.84
CA ASP A 470 12.77 -3.43 25.98
C ASP A 470 11.38 -3.39 26.64
N VAL A 471 11.21 -4.23 27.67
CA VAL A 471 9.94 -4.35 28.42
C VAL A 471 9.52 -3.01 29.03
N ALA A 472 10.46 -2.27 29.60
CA ALA A 472 10.18 -0.99 30.24
C ALA A 472 9.68 0.03 29.21
N ALA A 473 10.30 0.09 28.03
CA ALA A 473 9.83 0.95 26.95
C ALA A 473 8.45 0.55 26.43
N ARG A 474 8.13 -0.75 26.34
CA ARG A 474 6.78 -1.20 25.93
C ARG A 474 5.71 -0.80 26.92
N VAL A 475 5.90 -1.11 28.19
CA VAL A 475 4.95 -0.72 29.25
C VAL A 475 4.77 0.79 29.26
N SER A 476 5.88 1.54 29.14
CA SER A 476 5.85 3.00 29.05
C SER A 476 5.09 3.50 27.81
N TYR A 477 5.24 2.84 26.67
CA TYR A 477 4.51 3.17 25.44
C TYR A 477 3.01 2.88 25.55
N LEU A 478 2.63 1.74 26.13
CA LEU A 478 1.23 1.35 26.32
C LEU A 478 0.50 2.30 27.28
N CYS A 479 1.13 2.62 28.41
CA CYS A 479 0.55 3.48 29.46
C CYS A 479 0.68 4.98 29.16
N GLY A 480 1.53 5.36 28.20
CA GLY A 480 1.75 6.74 27.81
C GLY A 480 0.60 7.33 26.99
N ASP A 481 0.44 8.64 27.07
CA ASP A 481 -0.39 9.40 26.13
C ASP A 481 0.27 9.51 24.74
N ASP A 482 -0.44 10.08 23.77
CA ASP A 482 0.07 10.18 22.39
C ASP A 482 1.37 11.00 22.29
N ARG A 483 1.52 12.06 23.12
CA ARG A 483 2.75 12.87 23.13
C ARG A 483 3.96 12.08 23.62
N TRP A 484 3.74 11.23 24.62
CA TRP A 484 4.77 10.33 25.13
C TRP A 484 5.14 9.25 24.12
N ARG A 485 4.14 8.62 23.50
CA ARG A 485 4.34 7.63 22.43
C ARG A 485 5.13 8.22 21.27
N ASP A 486 4.78 9.42 20.85
CA ASP A 486 5.48 10.18 19.82
C ASP A 486 6.95 10.41 20.17
N ARG A 487 7.23 10.80 21.42
CA ARG A 487 8.60 10.98 21.91
C ARG A 487 9.38 9.67 21.82
N LEU A 488 8.82 8.55 22.31
CA LEU A 488 9.45 7.24 22.25
C LEU A 488 9.72 6.82 20.79
N LEU A 489 8.78 7.02 19.86
CA LEU A 489 9.00 6.71 18.45
C LEU A 489 10.13 7.54 17.84
N ARG A 490 10.24 8.84 18.17
CA ARG A 490 11.36 9.69 17.73
C ARG A 490 12.69 9.19 18.27
N GLU A 491 12.75 8.84 19.56
CA GLU A 491 13.95 8.31 20.21
C GLU A 491 14.40 6.97 19.60
N ARG A 492 13.46 6.19 19.05
CA ARG A 492 13.74 4.94 18.32
C ARG A 492 13.95 5.12 16.80
N GLY A 493 14.16 6.35 16.32
CA GLY A 493 14.45 6.63 14.91
C GLY A 493 13.23 6.62 13.98
N CYS A 494 12.01 6.54 14.52
CA CYS A 494 10.76 6.58 13.78
C CYS A 494 10.10 7.96 13.78
N GLY A 495 10.89 9.03 13.85
CA GLY A 495 10.37 10.40 13.87
C GLY A 495 9.55 10.79 12.64
N PHE A 496 9.65 10.05 11.53
CA PHE A 496 8.84 10.25 10.33
C PHE A 496 7.39 9.78 10.46
N LEU A 497 7.05 9.01 11.50
CA LEU A 497 5.66 8.61 11.79
C LEU A 497 4.88 9.70 12.52
N VAL A 498 5.59 10.58 13.22
CA VAL A 498 5.02 11.59 14.09
C VAL A 498 4.89 12.90 13.34
N LYS A 499 3.73 13.55 13.43
CA LYS A 499 3.45 14.82 12.74
C LYS A 499 3.69 16.04 13.62
#